data_AF-A0A538CDR2-F1
#
_entry.id   AF-A0A538CDR2-F1
#
_cell.length_a   1.000
_cell.length_b   1.000
_cell.length_c   1.000
_cell.angle_alpha   90.00
_cell.angle_beta   90.00
_cell.angle_gamma   90.00
#
_symmetry.space_group_name_H-M   'P 1'
#
loop_
_entity.id
_entity.type
_entity.pdbx_description
1 polymer ?
#
loop_
_entity_poly.entity_id
_entity_poly.type
_entity_poly.pdbx_seq_one_letter_code
_entity_poly.pdbx_strand_id
1 'polypeptide(L)'
;MLAAVPAGSEFMVPESKLEPTEHGLISKGEGWFALNLRGAVWRHVDGRGAVCLAGDDFEGARRFEQLGVNSFVLGPGEPMSLYH
;
A
#
# COMPACT_ATOMS: atom_id res chain seq x y z
N MET A 1 14.62 -25.64 -31.42
CA MET A 1 13.39 -26.30 -30.96
C MET A 1 12.93 -25.52 -29.73
N LEU A 2 11.99 -24.59 -29.88
CA LEU A 2 11.42 -23.85 -28.75
C LEU A 2 10.40 -24.76 -28.07
N ALA A 3 10.61 -25.08 -26.80
CA ALA A 3 9.62 -25.77 -26.00
C ALA A 3 8.41 -24.84 -25.81
N ALA A 4 7.21 -25.38 -25.98
CA ALA A 4 5.97 -24.65 -25.73
C ALA A 4 5.85 -24.35 -24.23
N VAL A 5 5.77 -23.06 -23.87
CA VAL A 5 5.49 -22.65 -22.50
C VAL A 5 3.99 -22.85 -22.23
N PRO A 6 3.59 -23.55 -21.16
CA PRO A 6 2.18 -23.74 -20.87
C PRO A 6 1.54 -22.38 -20.53
N ALA A 7 0.50 -22.02 -21.30
CA ALA A 7 -0.28 -20.81 -21.09
C ALA A 7 -1.01 -20.92 -19.75
N GLY A 8 -0.59 -20.11 -18.78
CA GLY A 8 -1.21 -20.01 -17.46
C GLY A 8 -0.36 -19.28 -16.43
N SER A 9 0.98 -19.35 -16.54
CA SER A 9 1.90 -18.72 -15.58
C SER A 9 2.76 -17.60 -16.16
N GLU A 10 2.96 -17.56 -17.48
CA GLU A 10 3.92 -16.63 -18.11
C GLU A 10 3.41 -15.17 -18.19
N PHE A 11 2.09 -14.96 -18.04
CA PHE A 11 1.46 -13.63 -18.09
C PHE A 11 0.92 -13.15 -16.74
N MET A 12 1.10 -13.92 -15.66
CA MET A 12 0.63 -13.51 -14.34
C MET A 12 1.71 -12.66 -13.67
N VAL A 13 1.36 -11.42 -13.32
CA VAL A 13 2.19 -10.60 -12.44
C VAL A 13 2.38 -11.38 -11.12
N PRO A 14 3.61 -11.61 -10.65
CA PRO A 14 3.84 -12.39 -9.44
C PRO A 14 3.34 -11.66 -8.18
N GLU A 15 3.06 -12.42 -7.12
CA GLU A 15 2.78 -11.83 -5.81
C GLU A 15 4.06 -11.28 -5.18
N SER A 16 4.02 -10.03 -4.74
CA SER A 16 5.07 -9.38 -3.96
C SER A 16 4.96 -9.81 -2.49
N LYS A 17 6.12 -10.11 -1.90
CA LYS A 17 6.19 -10.49 -0.48
C LYS A 17 5.94 -9.29 0.42
N LEU A 18 5.25 -9.54 1.53
CA LEU A 18 5.16 -8.60 2.64
C LEU A 18 6.36 -8.76 3.57
N GLU A 19 7.01 -7.66 3.92
CA GLU A 19 8.10 -7.59 4.89
C GLU A 19 7.65 -6.81 6.14
N PRO A 20 7.99 -7.28 7.36
CA PRO A 20 7.75 -6.54 8.58
C PRO A 20 8.76 -5.40 8.74
N THR A 21 8.28 -4.29 9.29
CA THR A 21 9.06 -3.15 9.77
C THR A 21 8.76 -2.92 11.25
N GLU A 22 9.42 -1.97 11.89
CA GLU A 22 9.08 -1.53 13.25
C GLU A 22 7.65 -0.94 13.35
N HIS A 23 7.06 -0.52 12.23
CA HIS A 23 5.78 0.20 12.19
C HIS A 23 4.64 -0.54 11.48
N GLY A 24 4.89 -1.75 10.97
CA GLY A 24 3.90 -2.54 10.23
C GLY A 24 4.46 -3.27 9.02
N LEU A 25 3.57 -3.77 8.16
CA LEU A 25 3.91 -4.53 6.95
C LEU A 25 3.99 -3.62 5.72
N ILE A 26 4.98 -3.89 4.87
CA ILE A 26 5.13 -3.28 3.54
C ILE A 26 5.24 -4.39 2.49
N SER A 27 4.72 -4.18 1.27
CA SER A 27 5.12 -5.04 0.14
C SER A 27 6.54 -4.69 -0.29
N LYS A 28 7.31 -5.55 -0.96
CA LYS A 28 8.63 -5.18 -1.49
C LYS A 28 8.84 -5.72 -2.89
N GLY A 29 9.33 -4.85 -3.76
CA GLY A 29 9.50 -5.13 -5.19
C GLY A 29 8.21 -4.97 -5.98
N GLU A 30 8.27 -5.45 -7.22
CA GLU A 30 7.17 -5.45 -8.17
C GLU A 30 6.21 -6.62 -7.89
N GLY A 31 4.97 -6.49 -8.32
CA GLY A 31 3.95 -7.53 -8.15
C GLY A 31 2.64 -7.02 -7.58
N TRP A 32 1.64 -7.91 -7.53
CA TRP A 32 0.43 -7.66 -6.73
C TRP A 32 0.67 -8.08 -5.28
N PHE A 33 -0.09 -7.57 -4.33
CA PHE A 33 -0.01 -8.00 -2.92
C PHE A 33 -1.38 -7.92 -2.27
N ALA A 34 -1.63 -8.79 -1.29
CA ALA A 34 -2.80 -8.69 -0.40
C ALA A 34 -2.34 -8.29 1.00
N LEU A 35 -2.71 -7.08 1.44
CA LEU A 35 -2.35 -6.55 2.76
C LEU A 35 -3.61 -6.21 3.55
N ASN A 36 -3.70 -6.73 4.78
CA ASN A 36 -4.70 -6.25 5.74
C ASN A 36 -4.29 -4.87 6.24
N LEU A 37 -5.12 -3.85 6.00
CA LEU A 37 -4.84 -2.46 6.37
C LEU A 37 -4.58 -2.27 7.87
N ARG A 38 -5.14 -3.11 8.76
CA ARG A 38 -4.83 -3.06 10.20
C ARG A 38 -3.34 -3.31 10.49
N GLY A 39 -2.67 -4.10 9.67
CA GLY A 39 -1.24 -4.41 9.79
C GLY A 39 -0.33 -3.55 8.91
N ALA A 40 -0.88 -2.59 8.16
CA ALA A 40 -0.08 -1.68 7.34
C ALA A 40 0.71 -0.69 8.20
N VAL A 41 1.62 0.05 7.56
CA VAL A 41 2.31 1.18 8.19
C VAL A 41 1.41 2.41 8.15
N TRP A 42 1.27 3.07 9.30
CA TRP A 42 0.44 4.27 9.46
C TRP A 42 1.28 5.43 10.01
N ARG A 43 0.98 6.65 9.55
CA ARG A 43 1.38 7.88 10.25
C ARG A 43 0.16 8.51 10.90
N HIS A 44 0.34 9.02 12.11
CA HIS A 44 -0.73 9.61 12.89
C HIS A 44 -0.19 10.81 13.67
N VAL A 45 -1.03 11.83 13.81
CA VAL A 45 -0.86 12.94 14.74
C VAL A 45 -2.21 13.19 15.39
N ASP A 46 -2.21 13.44 16.70
CA ASP A 46 -3.43 13.72 17.47
C ASP A 46 -4.29 14.81 16.79
N GLY A 47 -5.57 14.50 16.59
CA GLY A 47 -6.54 15.43 16.00
C GLY A 47 -6.50 15.52 14.47
N ARG A 48 -5.71 14.68 13.80
CA ARG A 48 -5.52 14.71 12.33
C ARG A 48 -5.75 13.37 11.65
N GLY A 49 -6.34 12.37 12.32
CA GLY A 49 -6.52 11.04 11.73
C GLY A 49 -5.20 10.33 11.47
N ALA A 50 -5.30 9.17 10.82
CA ALA A 50 -4.16 8.34 10.47
C ALA A 50 -4.15 8.06 8.96
N VAL A 51 -2.98 8.22 8.34
CA VAL A 51 -2.75 8.01 6.91
C VAL A 51 -1.96 6.72 6.69
N CYS A 52 -2.42 5.87 5.77
CA CYS A 52 -1.77 4.62 5.43
C CYS A 52 -0.65 4.84 4.43
N LEU A 53 0.56 4.34 4.71
CA LEU A 53 1.72 4.53 3.85
C LEU A 53 1.89 3.47 2.75
N ALA A 54 1.01 2.46 2.68
CA ALA A 54 1.18 1.35 1.74
C ALA A 54 1.14 1.76 0.25
N GLY A 55 0.55 2.93 -0.05
CA GLY A 55 0.47 3.51 -1.39
C GLY A 55 0.62 5.03 -1.41
N ASP A 56 1.19 5.60 -0.35
CA ASP A 56 1.35 7.04 -0.18
C ASP A 56 2.71 7.52 -0.68
N ASP A 57 2.74 8.56 -1.51
CA ASP A 57 3.97 9.17 -1.99
C ASP A 57 4.53 10.27 -1.07
N PHE A 58 3.92 10.50 0.09
CA PHE A 58 4.37 11.45 1.09
C PHE A 58 5.83 11.18 1.50
N GLU A 59 6.70 12.15 1.22
CA GLU A 59 8.14 12.11 1.49
C GLU A 59 8.87 10.90 0.86
N GLY A 60 8.35 10.35 -0.24
CA GLY A 60 9.00 9.26 -0.98
C GLY A 60 8.74 7.87 -0.43
N ALA A 61 7.71 7.69 0.40
CA ALA A 61 7.40 6.42 1.06
C ALA A 61 7.01 5.29 0.07
N ARG A 62 6.06 5.51 -0.85
CA ARG A 62 5.79 4.64 -2.03
C ARG A 62 4.61 5.13 -2.87
N ARG A 63 4.78 5.31 -4.18
CA ARG A 63 3.65 5.65 -5.06
C ARG A 63 3.13 4.43 -5.81
N PHE A 64 1.81 4.22 -5.83
CA PHE A 64 1.19 3.39 -6.85
C PHE A 64 1.23 4.12 -8.19
N GLU A 65 1.91 3.55 -9.18
CA GLU A 65 2.08 4.21 -10.48
C GLU A 65 0.76 4.41 -11.24
N GLN A 66 -0.19 3.50 -11.03
CA GLN A 66 -1.43 3.44 -11.81
C GLN A 66 -2.64 4.06 -11.09
N LEU A 67 -2.61 4.21 -9.77
CA LEU A 67 -3.80 4.59 -8.99
C LEU A 67 -3.43 5.53 -7.82
N GLY A 68 -3.93 6.76 -7.85
CA GLY A 68 -3.80 7.73 -6.75
C GLY A 68 -4.86 7.52 -5.68
N VAL A 69 -4.73 6.46 -4.86
CA VAL A 69 -5.61 6.23 -3.70
C VAL A 69 -4.79 6.22 -2.41
N ASN A 70 -5.39 6.76 -1.36
CA ASN A 70 -4.82 6.74 -0.03
C ASN A 70 -5.89 6.33 0.98
N SER A 71 -5.54 5.41 1.89
CA SER A 71 -6.45 5.00 2.95
C SER A 71 -6.25 5.89 4.17
N PHE A 72 -7.35 6.47 4.65
CA PHE A 72 -7.34 7.39 5.78
C PHE A 72 -8.35 6.94 6.84
N VAL A 73 -7.95 6.99 8.10
CA VAL A 73 -8.80 6.63 9.24
C VAL A 73 -8.98 7.86 10.12
N LEU A 74 -10.23 8.15 10.48
CA LEU A 74 -10.60 9.23 11.38
C LEU A 74 -11.07 8.67 12.72
N GLY A 75 -10.54 9.23 13.80
CA GLY A 75 -11.10 9.12 15.13
C GLY A 75 -12.39 9.93 15.28
N PRO A 76 -13.18 9.68 16.32
CA PRO A 76 -14.38 10.45 16.61
C PRO A 76 -14.08 11.95 16.73
N GLY A 77 -14.74 12.76 15.91
CA GLY A 77 -14.60 14.23 15.92
C GLY A 77 -13.39 14.79 15.20
N GLU A 78 -12.51 13.96 14.64
CA GLU A 78 -11.38 14.44 13.85
C GLU A 78 -11.84 14.95 12.47
N PRO A 79 -11.35 16.11 12.00
CA PRO A 79 -11.67 16.61 10.68
C PRO A 79 -10.95 15.82 9.60
N MET A 80 -11.67 15.41 8.56
CA MET A 80 -11.08 14.78 7.36
C MET A 80 -10.15 15.73 6.61
N SER A 81 -10.57 16.99 6.49
CA SER A 81 -9.82 18.04 5.84
C SER A 81 -10.31 19.40 6.35
N LEU A 82 -9.50 20.43 6.14
CA LEU A 82 -9.98 21.80 6.21
C LEU A 82 -10.49 22.18 4.82
N TYR A 83 -11.59 22.93 4.78
CA TYR A 83 -12.07 23.52 3.53
C TYR A 83 -10.98 24.44 2.96
N HIS A 84 -10.76 24.36 1.64
CA HIS A 84 -9.82 25.19 0.92
C HIS A 84 -10.48 25.88 -0.27
#